data_AF-A0A9D6CMJ0-F1
#
_entry.id   AF-A0A9D6CMJ0-F1
#
_cell.length_a   1.000
_cell.length_b   1.000
_cell.length_c   1.000
_cell.angle_alpha   90.00
_cell.angle_beta   90.00
_cell.angle_gamma   90.00
#
_symmetry.space_group_name_H-M   'P 1'
#
loop_
_entity.id
_entity.type
_entity.pdbx_description
1 polymer ?
#
loop_
_entity_poly.entity_id
_entity_poly.type
_entity_poly.pdbx_seq_one_letter_code
_entity_poly.pdbx_strand_id
1 'polypeptide(L)'
;MTLKSSMMRIFLVGVAALATTTLSAMEPYSKKDLDPKNLARLEENATTPHDWREIARMYEARAKMLFEKAERHDRLQQRYAAAPKSLIAKRGHGWNTPKRQAELAAQAREEATEARRVAESYMARADGSAARRSGAAETGGDGSSL
;
A
#
# COMPACT_ATOMS: atom_id res chain seq x y z
N MET A 1 -45.39 45.96 28.71
CA MET A 1 -45.12 44.71 27.97
C MET A 1 -44.27 45.04 26.75
N THR A 2 -43.22 44.22 26.52
CA THR A 2 -42.51 43.95 25.24
C THR A 2 -41.76 45.11 24.56
N LEU A 3 -40.51 45.02 24.09
CA LEU A 3 -39.48 43.97 24.05
C LEU A 3 -38.14 44.76 24.03
N LYS A 4 -37.19 44.48 24.93
CA LYS A 4 -35.87 45.13 24.92
C LYS A 4 -34.81 44.23 24.28
N SER A 5 -34.18 44.81 23.26
CA SER A 5 -32.79 44.68 22.83
C SER A 5 -32.34 43.41 22.10
N SER A 6 -32.04 43.63 20.82
CA SER A 6 -30.94 43.06 20.05
C SER A 6 -29.71 42.71 20.89
N MET A 7 -29.14 41.52 20.66
CA MET A 7 -27.70 41.35 20.47
C MET A 7 -27.36 39.98 19.85
N MET A 8 -27.19 40.03 18.53
CA MET A 8 -26.17 39.34 17.73
C MET A 8 -25.14 38.51 18.52
N ARG A 9 -25.05 37.21 18.19
CA ARG A 9 -23.80 36.44 18.10
C ARG A 9 -24.06 35.14 17.34
N ILE A 10 -23.91 35.26 16.03
CA ILE A 10 -23.77 34.17 15.07
C ILE A 10 -22.50 33.41 15.45
N PHE A 11 -22.62 32.19 15.99
CA PHE A 11 -21.49 31.27 16.11
C PHE A 11 -21.37 30.48 14.80
N LEU A 12 -20.70 31.13 13.85
CA LEU A 12 -20.16 30.53 12.64
C LEU A 12 -18.87 29.82 13.05
N VAL A 13 -18.96 28.56 13.47
CA VAL A 13 -17.78 27.67 13.51
C VAL A 13 -17.96 26.68 12.39
N GLY A 14 -17.44 27.11 11.23
CA GLY A 14 -17.20 26.24 10.10
C GLY A 14 -16.21 25.16 10.50
N VAL A 15 -16.73 23.98 10.81
CA VAL A 15 -16.00 22.76 10.51
C VAL A 15 -16.43 22.39 9.10
N ALA A 16 -15.70 22.96 8.14
CA ALA A 16 -15.56 22.36 6.84
C ALA A 16 -14.89 21.00 7.06
N ALA A 17 -15.71 20.01 7.43
CA ALA A 17 -15.37 18.61 7.30
C ALA A 17 -15.21 18.41 5.79
N LEU A 18 -13.97 18.60 5.35
CA LEU A 18 -13.49 18.21 4.05
C LEU A 18 -14.18 16.90 3.68
N ALA A 19 -14.84 16.95 2.53
CA ALA A 19 -15.20 15.81 1.75
C ALA A 19 -13.97 14.91 1.59
N THR A 20 -13.76 14.02 2.55
CA THR A 20 -13.19 12.72 2.27
C THR A 20 -14.39 11.88 1.94
N THR A 21 -14.86 12.03 0.70
CA THR A 21 -15.43 10.89 0.01
C THR A 21 -14.47 9.75 0.29
N THR A 22 -14.87 8.83 1.16
CA THR A 22 -14.32 7.49 1.13
C THR A 22 -14.71 6.97 -0.24
N LEU A 23 -13.93 7.34 -1.24
CA LEU A 23 -13.73 6.52 -2.41
C LEU A 23 -13.36 5.19 -1.76
N SER A 24 -14.34 4.30 -1.65
CA SER A 24 -14.06 2.90 -1.40
C SER A 24 -13.08 2.59 -2.50
N ALA A 25 -11.80 2.57 -2.15
CA ALA A 25 -10.74 2.19 -3.04
C ALA A 25 -11.10 0.75 -3.37
N MET A 26 -11.79 0.55 -4.49
CA MET A 26 -11.68 -0.69 -5.23
C MET A 26 -10.19 -0.87 -5.36
N GLU A 27 -9.62 -1.78 -4.57
CA GLU A 27 -8.20 -2.11 -4.71
C GLU A 27 -8.03 -2.50 -6.18
N PRO A 28 -7.25 -1.75 -6.96
CA PRO A 28 -7.25 -1.89 -8.42
C PRO A 28 -6.70 -3.25 -8.86
N TYR A 29 -6.10 -4.01 -7.95
CA TYR A 29 -5.47 -5.29 -8.20
C TYR A 29 -6.11 -6.39 -7.37
N SER A 30 -6.44 -7.50 -8.00
CA SER A 30 -6.87 -8.70 -7.29
C SER A 30 -5.69 -9.41 -6.64
N LYS A 31 -5.95 -10.27 -5.65
CA LYS A 31 -4.90 -11.13 -5.05
C LYS A 31 -4.16 -11.99 -6.08
N LYS A 32 -4.83 -12.36 -7.18
CA LYS A 32 -4.20 -13.11 -8.26
C LYS A 32 -3.19 -12.23 -9.00
N ASP A 33 -3.54 -10.98 -9.27
CA ASP A 33 -2.63 -10.05 -9.97
C ASP A 33 -1.37 -9.76 -9.15
N LEU A 34 -1.52 -9.72 -7.82
CA LEU A 34 -0.43 -9.51 -6.87
C LEU A 34 0.39 -10.79 -6.56
N ASP A 35 0.09 -11.91 -7.20
CA ASP A 35 0.85 -13.15 -7.02
C ASP A 35 2.30 -12.98 -7.52
N PRO A 36 3.31 -13.49 -6.79
CA PRO A 36 4.71 -13.39 -7.20
C PRO A 36 4.98 -13.84 -8.63
N LYS A 37 4.28 -14.87 -9.12
CA LYS A 37 4.49 -15.37 -10.50
C LYS A 37 3.97 -14.40 -11.54
N ASN A 38 2.84 -13.74 -11.26
CA ASN A 38 2.27 -12.76 -12.18
C ASN A 38 3.10 -11.48 -12.20
N LEU A 39 3.60 -11.04 -11.04
CA LEU A 39 4.53 -9.93 -10.95
C LEU A 39 5.82 -10.22 -11.73
N ALA A 40 6.46 -11.38 -11.51
CA ALA A 40 7.67 -11.77 -12.24
C ALA A 40 7.45 -11.76 -13.76
N ARG A 41 6.31 -12.29 -14.23
CA ARG A 41 5.96 -12.25 -15.65
C ARG A 41 5.77 -10.83 -16.18
N LEU A 42 5.22 -9.91 -15.39
CA LEU A 42 5.09 -8.51 -15.79
C LEU A 42 6.46 -7.82 -15.86
N GLU A 43 7.35 -8.11 -14.92
CA GLU A 43 8.72 -7.59 -14.91
C GLU A 43 9.50 -7.99 -16.16
N GLU A 44 9.40 -9.24 -16.59
CA GLU A 44 10.05 -9.75 -17.81
C GLU A 44 9.58 -9.01 -19.07
N ASN A 45 8.32 -8.60 -19.11
CA ASN A 45 7.72 -7.94 -20.26
C ASN A 45 7.81 -6.40 -20.21
N ALA A 46 8.28 -5.82 -19.10
CA ALA A 46 8.25 -4.39 -18.89
C ALA A 46 9.40 -3.67 -19.58
N THR A 47 9.06 -2.89 -20.60
CA THR A 47 10.03 -2.20 -21.46
C THR A 47 9.92 -0.69 -21.38
N THR A 48 8.75 -0.19 -21.00
CA THR A 48 8.47 1.24 -20.96
C THR A 48 8.43 1.78 -19.54
N PRO A 49 8.61 3.09 -19.36
CA PRO A 49 8.49 3.70 -18.02
C PRO A 49 7.07 3.69 -17.48
N HIS A 50 6.08 3.57 -18.37
CA HIS A 50 4.72 3.31 -17.95
C HIS A 50 4.61 1.93 -17.29
N ASP A 51 5.19 0.89 -17.90
CA ASP A 51 5.18 -0.48 -17.35
C ASP A 51 5.87 -0.55 -15.97
N TRP A 52 7.02 0.12 -15.83
CA TRP A 52 7.73 0.14 -14.55
C TRP A 52 6.94 0.86 -13.45
N ARG A 53 6.20 1.93 -13.76
CA ARG A 53 5.30 2.58 -12.79
C ARG A 53 4.14 1.67 -12.41
N GLU A 54 3.59 0.93 -13.36
CA GLU A 54 2.50 -0.01 -13.09
C GLU A 54 2.98 -1.16 -12.19
N ILE A 55 4.15 -1.73 -12.48
CA ILE A 55 4.77 -2.74 -11.62
C ILE A 55 5.01 -2.18 -10.21
N ALA A 56 5.50 -0.95 -10.09
CA ALA A 56 5.71 -0.33 -8.79
C ALA A 56 4.41 -0.23 -7.97
N ARG A 57 3.31 0.22 -8.59
CA ARG A 57 1.99 0.28 -7.94
C ARG A 57 1.49 -1.10 -7.51
N MET A 58 1.73 -2.13 -8.32
CA MET A 58 1.36 -3.50 -7.94
C MET A 58 2.19 -4.01 -6.75
N TYR A 59 3.49 -3.73 -6.71
CA TYR A 59 4.32 -4.07 -5.54
C TYR A 59 3.91 -3.29 -4.28
N GLU A 60 3.51 -2.03 -4.43
CA GLU A 60 2.97 -1.23 -3.31
C GLU A 60 1.65 -1.82 -2.79
N ALA A 61 0.74 -2.20 -3.68
CA ALA A 61 -0.51 -2.87 -3.32
C ALA A 61 -0.24 -4.23 -2.64
N ARG A 62 0.73 -4.99 -3.13
CA ARG A 62 1.18 -6.25 -2.50
C ARG A 62 1.74 -6.00 -1.11
N ALA A 63 2.56 -4.97 -0.92
CA ALA A 63 3.10 -4.61 0.39
C ALA A 63 1.98 -4.30 1.39
N LYS A 64 0.98 -3.51 0.97
CA LYS A 64 -0.20 -3.21 1.80
C LYS A 64 -0.95 -4.49 2.20
N MET A 65 -1.23 -5.37 1.24
CA MET A 65 -1.86 -6.67 1.51
C MET A 65 -1.06 -7.53 2.50
N LEU A 66 0.28 -7.52 2.40
CA LEU A 66 1.16 -8.26 3.30
C LEU A 66 1.19 -7.65 4.71
N PHE A 67 1.14 -6.32 4.86
CA PHE A 67 0.97 -5.68 6.16
C PHE A 67 -0.38 -6.06 6.80
N GLU A 68 -1.47 -6.05 6.05
CA GLU A 68 -2.78 -6.50 6.55
C GLU A 68 -2.77 -7.99 6.96
N LYS A 69 -2.01 -8.82 6.22
CA LYS A 69 -1.77 -10.22 6.59
C LYS A 69 -0.98 -10.33 7.90
N ALA A 70 0.04 -9.50 8.10
CA ALA A 70 0.80 -9.45 9.34
C ALA A 70 -0.09 -9.07 10.53
N GLU A 71 -0.91 -8.03 10.42
CA GLU A 71 -1.85 -7.61 11.46
C GLU A 71 -2.88 -8.69 11.80
N ARG A 72 -3.30 -9.48 10.81
CA ARG A 72 -4.18 -10.63 11.05
C ARG A 72 -3.46 -11.69 11.88
N HIS A 73 -2.21 -11.99 11.56
CA HIS A 73 -1.39 -12.93 12.33
C HIS A 73 -1.12 -12.44 13.75
N ASP A 74 -0.86 -11.14 13.95
CA ASP A 74 -0.72 -10.55 15.30
C ASP A 74 -2.00 -10.74 16.13
N ARG A 75 -3.17 -10.43 15.55
CA ARG A 75 -4.45 -10.63 16.24
C ARG A 75 -4.69 -12.09 16.60
N LEU A 76 -4.28 -13.02 15.73
CA LEU A 76 -4.35 -14.46 16.03
C LEU A 76 -3.35 -14.85 17.13
N GLN A 77 -2.13 -14.34 17.09
CA GLN A 77 -1.12 -14.55 18.12
C GLN A 77 -1.65 -14.11 19.49
N GLN A 78 -2.19 -12.90 19.60
CA GLN A 78 -2.77 -12.38 20.84
C GLN A 78 -3.92 -13.26 21.34
N ARG A 79 -4.83 -13.65 20.44
CA ARG A 79 -5.96 -14.55 20.77
C ARG A 79 -5.50 -15.90 21.29
N TYR A 80 -4.49 -16.52 20.66
CA TYR A 80 -3.98 -17.81 21.11
C TYR A 80 -3.11 -17.68 22.37
N ALA A 81 -2.38 -16.59 22.54
CA ALA A 81 -1.58 -16.35 23.74
C ALA A 81 -2.44 -16.16 24.99
N ALA A 82 -3.62 -15.54 24.85
CA ALA A 82 -4.58 -15.36 25.94
C ALA A 82 -5.46 -16.60 26.21
N ALA A 83 -5.45 -17.59 25.32
CA ALA A 83 -6.31 -18.77 25.43
C ALA A 83 -5.70 -19.85 26.33
N PRO A 84 -6.51 -20.54 27.16
CA PRO A 84 -6.06 -21.73 27.88
C PRO A 84 -5.54 -22.80 26.92
N LYS A 85 -4.45 -23.49 27.27
CA LYS A 85 -3.83 -24.53 26.42
C LYS A 85 -4.83 -25.64 26.02
N SER A 86 -5.75 -26.01 26.90
CA SER A 86 -6.81 -26.98 26.63
C SER A 86 -7.75 -26.53 25.51
N LEU A 87 -8.05 -25.25 25.41
CA LEU A 87 -8.89 -24.68 24.36
C LEU A 87 -8.16 -24.67 23.00
N ILE A 88 -6.85 -24.36 23.02
CA ILE A 88 -6.00 -24.41 21.82
C ILE A 88 -5.96 -25.84 21.26
N ALA A 89 -5.72 -26.82 22.15
CA ALA A 89 -5.70 -28.24 21.80
C ALA A 89 -7.06 -28.73 21.28
N LYS A 90 -8.17 -28.31 21.90
CA LYS A 90 -9.55 -28.66 21.45
C LYS A 90 -9.85 -28.16 20.02
N ARG A 91 -9.21 -27.07 19.59
CA ARG A 91 -9.31 -26.55 18.21
C ARG A 91 -8.37 -27.24 17.22
N GLY A 92 -7.68 -28.31 17.62
CA GLY A 92 -6.72 -29.02 16.78
C GLY A 92 -5.41 -28.25 16.56
N HIS A 93 -5.12 -27.27 17.42
CA HIS A 93 -3.92 -26.46 17.32
C HIS A 93 -2.90 -26.85 18.41
N GLY A 94 -1.62 -26.83 18.06
CA GLY A 94 -0.54 -27.12 19.01
C GLY A 94 -0.32 -25.99 20.01
N TRP A 95 0.28 -26.29 21.16
CA TRP A 95 0.62 -25.27 22.18
C TRP A 95 1.54 -24.17 21.64
N ASN A 96 2.32 -24.46 20.60
CA ASN A 96 3.24 -23.52 19.95
C ASN A 96 2.55 -22.60 18.91
N THR A 97 1.22 -22.63 18.82
CA THR A 97 0.46 -21.81 17.86
C THR A 97 0.69 -20.30 18.02
N PRO A 98 0.74 -19.71 19.24
CA PRO A 98 1.05 -18.28 19.38
C PRO A 98 2.39 -17.90 18.75
N LYS A 99 3.44 -18.70 18.99
CA LYS A 99 4.77 -18.47 18.42
C LYS A 99 4.74 -18.54 16.90
N ARG A 100 4.09 -19.57 16.34
CA ARG A 100 3.92 -19.72 14.89
C ARG A 100 3.20 -18.52 14.27
N GLN A 101 2.18 -17.98 14.94
CA GLN A 101 1.50 -16.77 14.45
C GLN A 101 2.41 -15.54 14.51
N ALA A 102 3.25 -15.40 15.55
CA ALA A 102 4.25 -14.33 15.60
C ALA A 102 5.28 -14.42 14.46
N GLU A 103 5.78 -15.63 14.18
CA GLU A 103 6.70 -15.89 13.07
C GLU A 103 6.08 -15.54 11.71
N LEU A 104 4.83 -15.94 11.47
CA LEU A 104 4.10 -15.59 10.24
C LEU A 104 3.85 -14.08 10.11
N ALA A 105 3.59 -13.38 11.22
CA ALA A 105 3.46 -11.93 11.21
C ALA A 105 4.79 -11.26 10.86
N ALA A 106 5.90 -11.72 11.43
CA ALA A 106 7.24 -11.21 11.13
C ALA A 106 7.60 -11.42 9.65
N GLN A 107 7.43 -12.63 9.13
CA GLN A 107 7.65 -12.94 7.71
C GLN A 107 6.82 -12.04 6.79
N ALA A 108 5.54 -11.85 7.10
CA ALA A 108 4.68 -10.99 6.29
C ALA A 108 5.13 -9.51 6.30
N ARG A 109 5.65 -8.99 7.42
CA ARG A 109 6.22 -7.62 7.49
C ARG A 109 7.52 -7.50 6.70
N GLU A 110 8.38 -8.51 6.78
CA GLU A 110 9.63 -8.55 6.03
C GLU A 110 9.34 -8.57 4.52
N GLU A 111 8.47 -9.47 4.06
CA GLU A 111 8.02 -9.51 2.67
C GLU A 111 7.36 -8.20 2.22
N ALA A 112 6.58 -7.54 3.09
CA ALA A 112 5.96 -6.25 2.77
C ALA A 112 7.00 -5.13 2.61
N THR A 113 8.03 -5.13 3.46
CA THR A 113 9.13 -4.16 3.40
C THR A 113 9.93 -4.35 2.12
N GLU A 114 10.23 -5.59 1.75
CA GLU A 114 10.92 -5.89 0.50
C GLU A 114 10.07 -5.50 -0.71
N ALA A 115 8.77 -5.80 -0.71
CA ALA A 115 7.87 -5.37 -1.78
C ALA A 115 7.84 -3.84 -1.94
N ARG A 116 7.87 -3.07 -0.84
CA ARG A 116 8.03 -1.61 -0.90
C ARG A 116 9.35 -1.17 -1.51
N ARG A 117 10.46 -1.76 -1.09
CA ARG A 117 11.79 -1.48 -1.63
C ARG A 117 11.84 -1.74 -3.14
N VAL A 118 11.22 -2.83 -3.59
CA VAL A 118 11.10 -3.16 -5.01
C VAL A 118 10.25 -2.12 -5.74
N ALA A 119 9.10 -1.71 -5.19
CA ALA A 119 8.26 -0.65 -5.77
C ALA A 119 9.03 0.66 -5.96
N GLU A 120 9.77 1.10 -4.93
CA GLU A 120 10.61 2.31 -4.99
C GLU A 120 11.67 2.20 -6.09
N SER A 121 12.29 1.03 -6.25
CA SER A 121 13.29 0.80 -7.29
C SER A 121 12.72 0.93 -8.71
N TYR A 122 11.50 0.44 -8.95
CA TYR A 122 10.82 0.55 -10.23
C TYR A 122 10.33 1.98 -10.52
N MET A 123 9.85 2.70 -9.51
CA MET A 123 9.55 4.13 -9.64
C MET A 123 10.78 4.94 -10.03
N ALA A 124 11.90 4.75 -9.32
CA ALA A 124 13.16 5.43 -9.63
C ALA A 124 13.65 5.13 -11.06
N ARG A 125 13.50 3.87 -11.50
CA ARG A 125 13.83 3.45 -12.87
C ARG A 125 12.95 4.18 -13.90
N ALA A 126 11.64 4.28 -13.64
CA ALA A 126 10.70 4.99 -14.51
C ALA A 126 11.05 6.47 -14.63
N ASP A 127 11.33 7.14 -13.52
CA ASP A 127 11.59 8.58 -13.55
C ASP A 127 12.95 8.91 -14.17
N GLY A 128 13.99 8.12 -13.86
CA GLY A 128 15.31 8.27 -14.49
C GLY A 128 15.29 8.06 -16.01
N SER A 129 14.44 7.16 -16.50
CA SER A 129 14.28 6.96 -17.94
C SER A 129 13.47 8.06 -18.63
N ALA A 130 12.52 8.68 -17.93
CA ALA A 130 11.78 9.83 -18.44
C ALA A 130 12.71 11.05 -18.59
N ALA A 131 13.56 11.31 -17.58
CA ALA A 131 14.53 12.39 -17.59
C ALA A 131 15.57 12.26 -18.74
N ARG A 132 16.02 11.03 -19.03
CA ARG A 132 16.93 10.79 -20.17
C ARG A 132 16.28 11.12 -21.52
N ARG A 133 14.97 10.86 -21.68
CA ARG A 133 14.27 11.16 -22.93
C ARG A 133 14.04 12.67 -23.12
N SER A 134 13.77 13.42 -22.05
CA SER A 134 13.61 14.88 -22.15
C SER A 134 14.93 15.58 -22.46
N GLY A 135 16.05 15.17 -21.84
CA GLY A 135 17.37 15.77 -22.13
C GLY A 135 17.91 15.47 -23.54
N ALA A 136 17.53 14.33 -24.13
CA ALA A 136 17.88 14.00 -25.51
C ALA A 136 17.10 14.84 -26.54
N ALA A 137 15.89 15.31 -26.21
CA ALA A 137 15.09 16.15 -27.09
C ALA A 137 15.63 17.58 -27.19
N GLU A 138 16.31 18.07 -26.16
CA GLU A 138 16.85 19.44 -26.12
C GLU A 138 18.22 19.59 -26.80
N THR A 139 18.92 18.49 -27.07
CA THR A 139 20.28 18.50 -27.65
C THR A 139 20.32 18.13 -29.14
N GLY A 140 19.18 17.72 -29.74
CA GLY A 140 19.08 17.32 -31.15
C GLY A 140 18.62 18.42 -32.12
N GLY A 141 18.51 19.68 -31.67
CA GLY A 141 17.92 20.79 -32.43
C GLY A 141 18.88 21.68 -33.21
N ASP A 142 20.19 21.46 -33.14
CA ASP A 142 21.21 22.28 -33.83
C ASP A 142 22.06 21.37 -34.72
N GLY A 143 21.58 21.10 -35.92
CA GLY A 143 22.28 20.17 -36.80
C GLY A 143 21.68 19.94 -38.17
N SER A 144 21.24 20.99 -38.87
CA SER A 144 21.39 20.99 -40.33
C SER A 144 21.43 22.42 -40.87
N SER A 145 22.64 22.78 -41.29
CA SER A 145 23.00 24.00 -42.02
C SER A 145 22.71 23.88 -43.53
N LEU A 146 22.83 25.06 -44.18
CA LEU A 146 22.99 25.37 -45.62
C LEU A 146 21.73 25.83 -46.36
#